data_AF-A0A165B0T9-F1
#
_entry.id   AF-A0A165B0T9-F1
#
_cell.length_a   1.000
_cell.length_b   1.000
_cell.length_c   1.000
_cell.angle_alpha   90.00
_cell.angle_beta   90.00
_cell.angle_gamma   90.00
#
_symmetry.space_group_name_H-M   'P 1'
#
loop_
_entity.id
_entity.type
_entity.pdbx_description
1 polymer ?
#
loop_
_entity_poly.entity_id
_entity_poly.type
_entity_poly.pdbx_seq_one_letter_code
_entity_poly.pdbx_strand_id
1 'polypeptide(L)'
;CEKNDFDSKLSSDIATHKAKILESQISQGILEGHIQVSQPAEHAISYSDEAFKSAAIQWLVETDQPIGAFEHQAFTNLINLTSHAKGVAKISKRASTRREIVDLFHQCLCDLKKWLQICLSESSSS
;
A
#
# COMPACT_ATOMS: atom_id res chain seq x y z
N CYS A 1 15.18 -29.67 48.13
CA CYS A 1 16.29 -29.90 47.19
C CYS A 1 15.81 -29.59 45.79
N GLU A 2 16.13 -28.40 45.31
CA GLU A 2 15.87 -27.95 43.95
C GLU A 2 16.64 -28.83 42.95
N LYS A 3 15.96 -29.25 41.89
CA LYS A 3 16.59 -29.94 40.76
C LYS A 3 17.27 -28.88 39.92
N ASN A 4 18.60 -28.83 39.98
CA ASN A 4 19.38 -28.03 39.06
C ASN A 4 19.25 -28.64 37.66
N ASP A 5 18.79 -27.86 36.68
CA ASP A 5 18.83 -28.19 35.25
C ASP A 5 20.29 -28.20 34.78
N PHE A 6 20.96 -29.33 35.00
CA PHE A 6 22.33 -29.56 34.55
C PHE A 6 22.33 -29.92 33.06
N ASP A 7 22.71 -28.96 32.21
CA ASP A 7 23.01 -29.21 30.80
C ASP A 7 24.39 -29.91 30.67
N SER A 8 24.38 -31.21 30.40
CA SER A 8 25.60 -32.00 30.16
C SER A 8 26.25 -31.59 28.84
N LYS A 9 27.43 -30.95 28.91
CA LYS A 9 28.24 -30.55 27.73
C LYS A 9 29.30 -31.58 27.33
N LEU A 10 29.12 -32.84 27.72
CA LEU A 10 30.00 -33.93 27.31
C LEU A 10 29.81 -34.22 25.81
N SER A 11 30.91 -34.39 25.09
CA SER A 11 30.93 -34.64 23.64
C SER A 11 30.05 -35.85 23.22
N SER A 12 29.91 -36.85 24.09
CA SER A 12 29.06 -38.03 23.86
C SER A 12 27.56 -37.69 23.87
N ASP A 13 27.14 -36.78 24.74
CA ASP A 13 25.72 -36.47 24.95
C ASP A 13 25.21 -35.49 23.88
N ILE A 14 26.08 -34.62 23.39
CA ILE A 14 25.79 -33.70 22.27
C ILE A 14 25.45 -34.47 20.99
N ALA A 15 26.15 -35.57 20.70
CA ALA A 15 25.87 -36.38 19.51
C ALA A 15 24.49 -37.06 19.59
N THR A 16 24.15 -37.56 20.78
CA THR A 16 22.87 -38.21 21.05
C THR A 16 21.70 -37.22 20.97
N HIS A 17 21.88 -36.00 21.46
CA HIS A 17 20.88 -34.94 21.34
C HIS A 17 20.67 -34.51 19.88
N LYS A 18 21.74 -34.38 19.09
CA LYS A 18 21.65 -34.06 17.65
C LYS A 18 20.93 -35.14 16.85
N ALA A 19 21.19 -36.42 17.15
CA ALA A 19 20.46 -37.53 16.51
C ALA A 19 18.96 -37.48 16.85
N LYS A 20 18.61 -37.19 18.10
CA LYS A 20 17.21 -37.06 18.54
C LYS A 20 16.49 -35.84 17.95
N ILE A 21 17.21 -34.73 17.72
CA ILE A 21 16.69 -33.56 16.98
C ILE A 21 16.46 -33.91 15.51
N LEU A 22 17.38 -34.65 14.88
CA LEU A 22 17.24 -35.04 13.48
C LEU A 22 16.06 -36.01 13.31
N GLU A 23 15.89 -36.99 14.22
CA GLU A 23 14.75 -37.89 14.23
C GLU A 23 13.42 -37.18 14.52
N SER A 24 13.41 -36.16 15.39
CA SER A 24 12.20 -35.37 15.66
C SER A 24 11.85 -34.41 14.51
N GLN A 25 12.84 -33.90 13.78
CA GLN A 25 12.64 -33.14 12.53
C GLN A 25 12.10 -34.02 11.40
N ILE A 26 12.52 -35.28 11.31
CA ILE A 26 11.98 -36.25 10.35
C ILE A 26 10.55 -36.68 10.74
N SER A 27 10.23 -36.76 12.03
CA SER A 27 8.92 -37.17 12.54
C SER A 27 7.88 -36.03 12.60
N GLN A 28 8.29 -34.77 12.44
CA GLN A 28 7.37 -33.68 12.11
C GLN A 28 7.01 -33.76 10.62
N GLY A 29 6.31 -34.85 10.28
CA GLY A 29 5.73 -35.05 8.96
C GLY A 29 4.85 -33.87 8.56
N ILE A 30 5.15 -33.30 7.40
CA ILE A 30 4.19 -32.73 6.46
C ILE A 30 3.19 -31.76 7.13
N LEU A 31 3.66 -30.54 7.43
CA LEU A 31 2.77 -29.37 7.53
C LEU A 31 2.55 -28.70 6.15
N GLU A 32 2.80 -29.44 5.07
CA GLU A 32 2.65 -28.98 3.68
C GLU A 32 1.18 -28.89 3.21
N GLY A 33 0.21 -29.27 4.06
CA GLY A 33 -1.21 -29.33 3.69
C GLY A 33 -2.01 -28.05 3.96
N HIS A 34 -1.47 -27.10 4.73
CA HIS A 34 -2.20 -25.88 5.13
C HIS A 34 -1.40 -24.58 4.94
N ILE A 35 -0.15 -24.67 4.46
CA ILE A 35 0.53 -23.48 3.97
C ILE A 35 0.04 -23.32 2.53
N GLN A 36 -1.06 -22.57 2.39
CA GLN A 36 -1.30 -21.90 1.13
C GLN A 36 -0.04 -21.06 0.91
N VAL A 37 0.85 -21.51 0.02
CA VAL A 37 1.87 -20.64 -0.55
C VAL A 37 1.07 -19.60 -1.32
N SER A 38 0.62 -18.57 -0.59
CA SER A 38 0.17 -17.33 -1.19
C SER A 38 1.33 -16.95 -2.09
N GLN A 39 1.02 -16.87 -3.39
CA GLN A 39 1.92 -16.36 -4.42
C GLN A 39 2.80 -15.29 -3.81
N PRO A 40 4.14 -15.30 -4.03
CA PRO A 40 5.03 -14.35 -3.39
C PRO A 40 4.39 -12.99 -3.54
N ALA A 41 3.90 -12.44 -2.42
CA ALA A 41 3.33 -11.10 -2.44
C ALA A 41 4.42 -10.28 -3.11
N GLU A 42 4.11 -9.60 -4.22
CA GLU A 42 4.96 -8.52 -4.69
C GLU A 42 5.25 -7.72 -3.44
N HIS A 43 6.50 -7.78 -2.96
CA HIS A 43 6.83 -7.24 -1.66
C HIS A 43 6.63 -5.74 -1.82
N ALA A 44 5.45 -5.26 -1.41
CA ALA A 44 5.15 -3.85 -1.38
C ALA A 44 6.29 -3.23 -0.58
N ILE A 45 7.02 -2.33 -1.21
CA ILE A 45 8.13 -1.64 -0.56
C ILE A 45 7.55 -1.06 0.73
N SER A 46 8.01 -1.58 1.87
CA SER A 46 7.54 -1.10 3.17
C SER A 46 7.82 0.40 3.24
N TYR A 47 6.80 1.17 3.58
CA TYR A 47 6.92 2.62 3.68
C TYR A 47 8.04 2.99 4.68
N SER A 48 8.92 3.89 4.26
CA SER A 48 9.82 4.64 5.13
C SER A 48 9.94 6.06 4.61
N ASP A 49 10.14 7.03 5.50
CA ASP A 49 10.21 8.44 5.12
C ASP A 49 11.35 8.70 4.12
N GLU A 50 12.48 8.02 4.28
CA GLU A 50 13.63 8.14 3.37
C GLU A 50 13.36 7.53 1.99
N ALA A 51 12.68 6.37 1.93
CA ALA A 51 12.29 5.76 0.67
C ALA A 51 11.25 6.63 -0.06
N PHE A 52 10.28 7.17 0.67
CA PHE A 52 9.28 8.09 0.13
C PHE A 52 9.95 9.36 -0.41
N LYS A 53 10.82 10.00 0.37
CA LYS A 53 11.55 11.20 -0.04
C LYS A 53 12.37 10.97 -1.30
N SER A 54 13.10 9.86 -1.37
CA SER A 54 13.93 9.51 -2.52
C SER A 54 13.07 9.30 -3.78
N ALA A 55 11.99 8.52 -3.65
CA ALA A 55 11.05 8.27 -4.75
C ALA A 55 10.34 9.56 -5.21
N ALA A 56 9.97 10.44 -4.28
CA ALA A 56 9.32 11.70 -4.56
C ALA A 56 10.25 12.66 -5.32
N ILE A 57 11.52 12.78 -4.90
CA ILE A 57 12.53 13.58 -5.61
C ILE A 57 12.75 13.04 -7.02
N GLN A 58 12.90 11.73 -7.18
CA GLN A 58 13.06 11.10 -8.49
C GLN A 58 11.86 11.40 -9.39
N TRP A 59 10.64 11.26 -8.87
CA TRP A 59 9.42 11.59 -9.60
C TRP A 59 9.37 13.05 -10.07
N LEU A 60 9.76 14.02 -9.23
CA LEU A 60 9.83 15.44 -9.61
C LEU A 60 10.75 15.66 -10.81
N VAL A 61 11.95 15.05 -10.79
CA VAL A 61 12.95 15.21 -11.84
C VAL A 61 12.51 14.54 -13.15
N GLU A 62 12.00 13.32 -13.08
CA GLU A 62 11.59 12.56 -14.25
C GLU A 62 10.38 13.15 -14.97
N THR A 63 9.49 13.83 -14.22
CA THR A 63 8.24 14.38 -14.75
C THR A 63 8.23 15.90 -14.85
N ASP A 64 9.39 16.54 -14.62
CA ASP A 64 9.61 17.98 -14.68
C ASP A 64 8.55 18.79 -13.89
N GLN A 65 8.26 18.32 -12.67
CA GLN A 65 7.25 18.94 -11.81
C GLN A 65 7.88 20.08 -10.99
N PRO A 66 7.10 21.15 -10.70
CA PRO A 66 7.58 22.20 -9.82
C PRO A 66 7.81 21.66 -8.41
N ILE A 67 8.82 22.19 -7.71
CA ILE A 67 9.13 21.82 -6.32
C ILE A 67 7.90 22.02 -5.40
N GLY A 68 7.09 23.05 -5.68
CA GLY A 68 5.85 23.33 -4.96
C GLY A 68 4.71 22.31 -5.20
N ALA A 69 4.89 21.28 -6.03
CA ALA A 69 3.87 20.25 -6.26
C ALA A 69 3.46 19.54 -4.95
N PHE A 70 4.39 19.39 -4.00
CA PHE A 70 4.12 18.77 -2.69
C PHE A 70 3.35 19.67 -1.72
N GLU A 71 3.35 20.98 -1.94
CA GLU A 71 2.61 21.93 -1.10
C GLU A 71 1.13 21.99 -1.48
N HIS A 72 0.78 21.50 -2.67
CA HIS A 72 -0.59 21.54 -3.16
C HIS A 72 -1.48 20.55 -2.42
N GLN A 73 -2.55 21.04 -1.78
CA GLN A 73 -3.45 20.21 -0.96
C GLN A 73 -4.00 18.98 -1.69
N ALA A 74 -4.25 19.06 -3.00
CA ALA A 74 -4.71 17.90 -3.77
C ALA A 74 -3.67 16.76 -3.82
N PHE A 75 -2.37 17.06 -3.80
CA PHE A 75 -1.31 16.05 -3.74
C PHE A 75 -1.37 15.33 -2.38
N THR A 76 -1.42 16.08 -1.28
CA THR A 76 -1.55 15.50 0.08
C THR A 76 -2.80 14.63 0.20
N ASN A 77 -3.93 15.08 -0.33
CA ASN A 77 -5.18 14.31 -0.32
C ASN A 77 -5.04 13.00 -1.13
N LEU A 78 -4.38 13.04 -2.28
CA LEU A 78 -4.13 11.85 -3.11
C LEU A 78 -3.26 10.83 -2.35
N ILE A 79 -2.16 11.27 -1.74
CA ILE A 79 -1.27 10.38 -0.97
C ILE A 79 -2.02 9.74 0.19
N ASN A 80 -2.74 10.54 0.99
CA ASN A 80 -3.54 10.02 2.10
C ASN A 80 -4.61 9.01 1.65
N LEU A 81 -5.29 9.28 0.53
CA LEU A 81 -6.27 8.34 -0.01
C LEU A 81 -5.60 7.02 -0.44
N THR A 82 -4.45 7.10 -1.10
CA THR A 82 -3.73 5.92 -1.57
C THR A 82 -3.07 5.11 -0.45
N SER A 83 -2.62 5.75 0.64
CA SER A 83 -2.01 5.05 1.78
C SER A 83 -3.02 4.19 2.56
N HIS A 84 -4.30 4.56 2.50
CA HIS A 84 -5.40 3.76 3.06
C HIS A 84 -5.90 2.65 2.13
N ALA A 85 -5.44 2.58 0.88
CA ALA A 85 -5.88 1.55 -0.06
C ALA A 85 -5.34 0.17 0.35
N LYS A 86 -6.18 -0.86 0.26
CA LYS A 86 -5.74 -2.25 0.43
C LYS A 86 -5.05 -2.69 -0.86
N GLY A 87 -3.73 -2.56 -0.91
CA GLY A 87 -2.90 -2.94 -2.06
C GLY A 87 -2.56 -1.76 -2.98
N VAL A 88 -2.23 -2.05 -4.23
CA VAL A 88 -1.76 -1.04 -5.19
C VAL A 88 -2.94 -0.23 -5.73
N ALA A 89 -2.84 1.11 -5.65
CA ALA A 89 -3.82 2.01 -6.24
C ALA A 89 -3.86 1.85 -7.77
N LYS A 90 -5.05 1.62 -8.31
CA LYS A 90 -5.23 1.44 -9.76
C LYS A 90 -5.18 2.80 -10.48
N ILE A 91 -4.09 3.05 -11.18
CA ILE A 91 -3.95 4.24 -12.03
C ILE A 91 -4.75 4.03 -13.33
N SER A 92 -5.59 4.99 -13.70
CA SER A 92 -6.39 4.93 -14.92
C SER A 92 -5.53 5.18 -16.16
N LYS A 93 -5.96 4.65 -17.31
CA LYS A 93 -5.27 4.88 -18.59
C LYS A 93 -5.49 6.33 -19.03
N ARG A 94 -4.48 6.94 -19.67
CA ARG A 94 -4.52 8.32 -20.19
C ARG A 94 -5.81 8.69 -20.92
N ALA A 95 -6.32 7.80 -21.78
CA ALA A 95 -7.56 8.05 -22.53
C ALA A 95 -8.81 8.11 -21.63
N SER A 96 -8.87 7.27 -20.58
CA SER A 96 -9.93 7.29 -19.58
C SER A 96 -9.84 8.56 -18.74
N THR A 97 -8.66 8.87 -18.20
CA THR A 97 -8.42 10.07 -17.40
C THR A 97 -8.82 11.33 -18.16
N ARG A 98 -8.45 11.43 -19.45
CA ARG A 98 -8.84 12.58 -20.28
C ARG A 98 -10.36 12.70 -20.43
N ARG A 99 -11.05 11.58 -20.65
CA ARG A 99 -12.51 11.57 -20.76
C ARG A 99 -13.15 12.02 -19.45
N GLU A 100 -12.72 11.44 -18.34
CA GLU A 100 -13.21 11.78 -17.00
C GLU A 100 -13.04 13.27 -16.68
N ILE A 101 -11.89 13.86 -17.04
CA ILE A 101 -11.68 15.31 -16.90
C ILE A 101 -12.69 16.10 -17.72
N VAL A 102 -12.88 15.77 -19.00
CA VAL A 102 -13.84 16.47 -19.86
C VAL A 102 -15.27 16.34 -19.33
N ASP A 103 -15.64 15.16 -18.83
CA ASP A 103 -16.96 14.90 -18.26
C ASP A 103 -17.19 15.72 -16.99
N LEU A 104 -16.17 15.83 -16.11
CA LEU A 104 -16.23 16.69 -14.92
C LEU A 104 -16.47 18.15 -15.30
N PHE A 105 -15.76 18.68 -16.31
CA PHE A 105 -15.99 20.04 -16.79
C PHE A 105 -17.40 20.23 -17.35
N HIS A 106 -17.91 19.28 -18.13
CA HIS A 106 -19.28 19.33 -18.65
C HIS A 106 -20.29 19.35 -17.51
N GLN A 107 -20.09 18.52 -16.48
CA GLN A 107 -20.96 18.47 -15.32
C GLN A 107 -20.97 19.80 -14.56
N CYS A 108 -19.79 20.39 -14.29
CA CYS A 108 -19.69 21.70 -13.65
C CYS A 108 -20.43 22.79 -14.43
N LEU A 109 -20.30 22.80 -15.75
CA LEU A 109 -21.00 23.78 -16.61
C LEU A 109 -22.52 23.54 -16.61
N CYS A 110 -22.96 22.29 -16.63
CA CYS A 110 -24.37 21.94 -16.55
C CYS A 110 -24.98 22.38 -15.22
N ASP A 111 -24.28 22.14 -14.12
CA ASP A 111 -24.77 22.53 -12.80
C ASP A 111 -24.80 24.05 -12.65
N LEU A 112 -23.75 24.75 -13.08
CA LEU A 112 -23.74 26.21 -13.13
C LEU A 112 -24.93 26.76 -13.92
N LYS A 113 -25.24 26.18 -15.09
CA LYS A 113 -26.40 26.59 -15.90
C LYS A 113 -27.71 26.42 -15.14
N LYS A 114 -27.91 25.29 -14.45
CA LYS A 114 -29.12 25.05 -13.63
C LYS A 114 -29.24 26.10 -12.54
N TRP A 115 -28.16 26.39 -11.82
CA TRP A 115 -28.14 27.41 -10.78
C TRP A 115 -28.54 28.79 -11.31
N LEU A 116 -27.97 29.21 -12.45
CA LEU A 116 -28.30 30.49 -13.06
C LEU A 116 -29.78 30.57 -13.48
N GLN A 117 -30.34 29.48 -14.02
CA GLN A 117 -31.76 29.44 -14.39
C GLN A 117 -32.69 29.60 -13.18
N ILE A 118 -32.36 28.97 -12.05
CA ILE A 118 -33.13 29.11 -10.81
C ILE A 118 -33.09 30.57 -10.34
N CYS A 119 -31.91 31.19 -10.25
CA CYS A 119 -31.78 32.58 -9.79
C CYS A 119 -32.54 33.59 -10.68
N LEU A 120 -32.57 33.37 -12.01
CA LEU A 120 -33.30 34.23 -12.94
C LEU A 120 -34.83 34.10 -12.80
N SER A 121 -35.32 32.89 -12.47
CA SER A 121 -36.75 32.64 -12.29
C SER A 121 -37.32 33.27 -11.00
N GLU A 122 -36.51 33.30 -9.93
CA GLU A 122 -36.85 33.96 -8.67
C GLU A 122 -36.88 35.48 -8.81
N SER A 123 -35.96 36.05 -9.60
CA SER A 123 -35.87 37.50 -9.86
C SER A 123 -36.99 38.04 -10.76
N SER A 124 -37.70 37.17 -11.49
CA SER A 124 -38.81 37.54 -12.38
C SER A 124 -40.19 37.42 -11.72
N SER A 125 -40.24 36.92 -10.48
CA SER A 125 -41.47 36.69 -9.71
C SER A 125 -41.63 37.67 -8.52
N SER A 126 -40.73 38.65 -8.38
CA SER A 126 -40.83 39.82 -7.48
C SER A 126 -41.00 41.09 -8.29
#